data_AF-A0A7S2LK35-F1
#
_entry.id   AF-A0A7S2LK35-F1
#
_cell.length_a   1.000
_cell.length_b   1.000
_cell.length_c   1.000
_cell.angle_alpha   90.00
_cell.angle_beta   90.00
_cell.angle_gamma   90.00
#
_symmetry.space_group_name_H-M   'P 1'
#
loop_
_entity.id
_entity.type
_entity.pdbx_description
1 polymer ?
#
loop_
_entity_poly.entity_id
_entity_poly.type
_entity_poly.pdbx_seq_one_letter_code
_entity_poly.pdbx_strand_id
1 'polypeptide(L)'
;PGDRGGGGGGVRAGCCRRASSNADTTSHTWDELAALAGDVAALEAADARTLRDVLWYLGGLPNPWASRADVLKQVLKRRQDNGHSRLSPAEYIDVRLKKVIRFYQDRLKGYYRSRSVVQAVLVLSTSLGVVLATAGGAEYVGILTVVSASVAAWSEFHGTSKKLTRYSSVINQLQELVVVWESLSDTQNASVVAARRLVEGTEQIIGSERESWIATSQAAKKL
;
A
#
# COMPACT_ATOMS: atom_id res chain seq x y z
N PRO A 1 6.92 -62.00 -2.17
CA PRO A 1 6.55 -63.05 -1.19
C PRO A 1 6.21 -62.44 0.17
N GLY A 2 4.95 -62.57 0.58
CA GLY A 2 4.41 -62.22 1.91
C GLY A 2 3.85 -60.80 2.01
N ASP A 3 2.54 -60.58 1.85
CA ASP A 3 1.43 -60.71 2.85
C ASP A 3 1.35 -59.49 3.78
N ARG A 4 0.19 -58.96 4.22
CA ARG A 4 -1.24 -59.08 3.90
C ARG A 4 -1.96 -58.07 4.83
N GLY A 5 -3.17 -57.64 4.47
CA GLY A 5 -4.22 -57.19 5.40
C GLY A 5 -4.37 -55.67 5.56
N GLY A 6 -5.53 -55.04 5.40
CA GLY A 6 -6.92 -55.54 5.36
C GLY A 6 -7.72 -55.01 6.54
N GLY A 7 -8.71 -54.17 6.29
CA GLY A 7 -9.73 -53.71 7.26
C GLY A 7 -10.23 -52.30 6.91
N GLY A 8 -11.49 -52.01 6.58
CA GLY A 8 -12.72 -52.79 6.68
C GLY A 8 -13.71 -52.09 7.62
N GLY A 9 -14.74 -51.46 7.04
CA GLY A 9 -16.08 -51.34 7.65
C GLY A 9 -16.36 -50.11 8.53
N GLY A 10 -17.41 -49.36 8.17
CA GLY A 10 -17.95 -48.31 9.02
C GLY A 10 -19.14 -47.54 8.44
N VAL A 11 -20.12 -48.24 7.86
CA VAL A 11 -21.40 -47.65 7.45
C VAL A 11 -22.23 -47.34 8.70
N ARG A 12 -22.69 -46.10 8.87
CA ARG A 12 -23.85 -45.78 9.71
C ARG A 12 -24.79 -44.83 8.99
N ALA A 13 -25.87 -45.41 8.47
CA ALA A 13 -27.10 -44.71 8.15
C ALA A 13 -27.77 -44.26 9.44
N GLY A 14 -28.20 -43.01 9.48
CA GLY A 14 -29.00 -42.41 10.55
C GLY A 14 -30.01 -41.47 9.93
N CYS A 15 -31.20 -41.99 9.61
CA CYS A 15 -32.34 -41.25 9.11
C CYS A 15 -33.24 -40.89 10.30
N CYS A 16 -33.43 -39.59 10.60
CA CYS A 16 -34.58 -39.07 11.36
C CYS A 16 -34.73 -37.55 11.20
N ARG A 17 -35.46 -37.17 10.15
CA ARG A 17 -36.60 -36.24 10.14
C ARG A 17 -36.75 -35.29 11.36
N ARG A 18 -36.50 -34.00 11.16
CA ARG A 18 -37.25 -32.91 11.81
C ARG A 18 -37.35 -31.71 10.88
N ALA A 19 -38.53 -31.57 10.29
CA ALA A 19 -38.96 -30.33 9.67
C ALA A 19 -39.18 -29.31 10.79
N SER A 20 -38.41 -28.22 10.80
CA SER A 20 -38.77 -27.00 11.52
C SER A 20 -38.80 -25.85 10.52
N SER A 21 -39.93 -25.17 10.52
CA SER A 21 -40.21 -23.93 9.83
C SER A 21 -39.14 -22.86 10.09
N ASN A 22 -38.39 -22.48 9.06
CA ASN A 22 -37.64 -21.22 9.04
C ASN A 22 -38.48 -20.19 8.28
N ALA A 23 -39.28 -19.45 9.03
CA ALA A 23 -40.07 -18.32 8.52
C ALA A 23 -39.63 -16.98 9.12
N ASP A 24 -38.39 -16.87 9.64
CA ASP A 24 -37.92 -15.69 10.40
C ASP A 24 -36.60 -15.06 9.90
N THR A 25 -36.16 -15.33 8.67
CA THR A 25 -34.83 -14.85 8.20
C THR A 25 -34.83 -13.49 7.48
N THR A 26 -35.90 -12.69 7.54
CA THR A 26 -35.97 -11.39 6.83
C THR A 26 -35.88 -10.16 7.74
N SER A 27 -35.80 -10.33 9.07
CA SER A 27 -35.60 -9.21 10.01
C SER A 27 -34.14 -8.91 10.32
N HIS A 28 -33.22 -9.86 10.13
CA HIS A 28 -31.80 -9.68 10.45
C HIS A 28 -30.99 -8.86 9.41
N THR A 29 -31.51 -8.62 8.21
CA THR A 29 -30.79 -7.86 7.16
C THR A 29 -30.85 -6.35 7.35
N TRP A 30 -31.86 -5.83 8.05
CA TRP A 30 -31.99 -4.39 8.31
C TRP A 30 -31.04 -3.90 9.42
N ASP A 31 -30.75 -4.76 10.41
CA ASP A 31 -29.78 -4.44 11.46
C ASP A 31 -28.33 -4.45 10.94
N GLU A 32 -28.00 -5.32 9.98
CA GLU A 32 -26.69 -5.31 9.30
C GLU A 32 -26.52 -4.10 8.36
N LEU A 33 -27.60 -3.66 7.70
CA LEU A 33 -27.58 -2.42 6.89
C LEU A 33 -27.51 -1.16 7.76
N ALA A 34 -28.11 -1.16 8.95
CA ALA A 34 -27.97 -0.06 9.92
C ALA A 34 -26.54 0.01 10.50
N ALA A 35 -25.88 -1.13 10.71
CA ALA A 35 -24.47 -1.17 11.09
C ALA A 35 -23.54 -0.63 9.98
N LEU A 36 -23.80 -0.97 8.71
CA LEU A 36 -23.08 -0.42 7.56
C LEU A 36 -23.36 1.07 7.34
N ALA A 37 -24.56 1.56 7.62
CA ALA A 37 -24.89 2.99 7.60
C ALA A 37 -24.16 3.78 8.70
N GLY A 38 -23.91 3.16 9.86
CA GLY A 38 -23.08 3.72 10.93
C GLY A 38 -21.61 3.91 10.52
N ASP A 39 -21.05 2.99 9.73
CA ASP A 39 -19.70 3.12 9.18
C ASP A 39 -19.60 4.24 8.12
N VAL A 40 -20.70 4.53 7.39
CA VAL A 40 -20.79 5.68 6.47
C VAL A 40 -20.86 7.01 7.25
N ALA A 41 -21.54 7.04 8.40
CA ALA A 41 -21.53 8.22 9.29
C ALA A 41 -20.14 8.45 9.95
N ALA A 42 -19.38 7.38 10.21
CA ALA A 42 -17.98 7.48 10.65
C ALA A 42 -17.05 8.03 9.56
N LEU A 43 -17.36 7.77 8.27
CA LEU A 43 -16.71 8.40 7.12
C LEU A 43 -17.07 9.89 7.00
N GLU A 44 -18.28 10.30 7.38
CA GLU A 44 -18.67 11.72 7.49
C GLU A 44 -17.95 12.44 8.65
N ALA A 45 -17.72 11.77 9.78
CA ALA A 45 -16.96 12.34 10.90
C ALA A 45 -15.44 12.50 10.58
N ALA A 46 -14.91 11.69 9.65
CA ALA A 46 -13.57 11.88 9.10
C ALA A 46 -13.48 13.15 8.22
N ASP A 47 -14.60 13.60 7.66
CA ASP A 47 -14.68 14.78 6.79
C ASP A 47 -14.63 16.12 7.54
N ALA A 48 -14.99 16.13 8.83
CA ALA A 48 -14.90 17.31 9.70
C ALA A 48 -13.44 17.74 10.02
N ARG A 49 -12.45 16.87 9.77
CA ARG A 49 -11.02 17.25 9.83
C ARG A 49 -10.57 17.86 8.49
N THR A 50 -11.03 17.31 7.37
CA THR A 50 -10.78 17.85 6.02
C THR A 50 -11.37 19.25 5.86
N LEU A 51 -12.59 19.48 6.37
CA LEU A 51 -13.25 20.80 6.31
C LEU A 51 -12.55 21.87 7.14
N ARG A 52 -11.83 21.48 8.22
CA ARG A 52 -11.04 22.42 9.04
C ARG A 52 -9.78 22.89 8.31
N ASP A 53 -9.17 22.00 7.52
CA ASP A 53 -8.06 22.34 6.62
C ASP A 53 -8.52 23.16 5.41
N VAL A 54 -9.76 22.94 4.93
CA VAL A 54 -10.38 23.75 3.86
C VAL A 54 -10.78 25.15 4.36
N LEU A 55 -11.30 25.28 5.59
CA LEU A 55 -11.57 26.56 6.25
C LEU A 55 -10.30 27.38 6.49
N TRP A 56 -9.14 26.73 6.67
CA TRP A 56 -7.85 27.40 6.71
C TRP A 56 -7.47 28.01 5.34
N TYR A 57 -7.80 27.34 4.24
CA TYR A 57 -7.54 27.84 2.88
C TYR A 57 -8.42 29.03 2.47
N LEU A 58 -9.61 29.18 3.05
CA LEU A 58 -10.57 30.23 2.69
C LEU A 58 -10.47 31.50 3.57
N GLY A 59 -9.75 31.45 4.69
CA GLY A 59 -9.84 32.46 5.77
C GLY A 59 -8.74 33.52 5.89
N GLY A 60 -7.66 33.48 5.10
CA GLY A 60 -6.67 34.58 5.00
C GLY A 60 -5.97 35.04 6.30
N LEU A 61 -6.16 34.37 7.44
CA LEU A 61 -5.52 34.71 8.71
C LEU A 61 -4.08 34.17 8.74
N PRO A 62 -3.07 35.00 9.11
CA PRO A 62 -1.70 34.55 9.22
C PRO A 62 -1.58 33.53 10.35
N ASN A 63 -1.12 32.32 10.00
CA ASN A 63 -1.00 31.23 10.95
C ASN A 63 0.14 31.54 11.96
N PRO A 64 -0.06 31.37 13.28
CA PRO A 64 0.95 31.69 14.31
C PRO A 64 2.10 30.67 14.44
N TRP A 65 1.98 29.47 13.85
CA TRP A 65 3.06 28.48 13.68
C TRP A 65 3.86 28.65 12.39
N ALA A 66 3.52 29.63 11.53
CA ALA A 66 4.19 29.90 10.26
C ALA A 66 5.63 30.33 10.51
N SER A 67 5.88 31.14 11.55
CA SER A 67 7.24 31.54 11.93
C SER A 67 8.10 30.35 12.37
N ARG A 68 7.55 29.36 13.09
CA ARG A 68 8.25 28.11 13.45
C ARG A 68 8.41 27.18 12.26
N ALA A 69 7.39 27.06 11.41
CA ALA A 69 7.46 26.27 10.19
C ALA A 69 8.46 26.86 9.19
N ASP A 70 8.59 28.18 9.12
CA ASP A 70 9.54 28.86 8.26
C ASP A 70 10.96 28.84 8.83
N VAL A 71 11.13 28.90 10.16
CA VAL A 71 12.43 28.62 10.81
C VAL A 71 12.83 27.16 10.62
N LEU A 72 11.93 26.19 10.79
CA LEU A 72 12.19 24.79 10.50
C LEU A 72 12.48 24.57 9.02
N LYS A 73 11.72 25.18 8.11
CA LYS A 73 12.01 25.16 6.67
C LYS A 73 13.36 25.79 6.38
N GLN A 74 13.74 26.88 7.05
CA GLN A 74 15.06 27.50 6.87
C GLN A 74 16.20 26.66 7.44
N VAL A 75 16.02 25.99 8.58
CA VAL A 75 16.99 25.06 9.17
C VAL A 75 17.10 23.79 8.32
N LEU A 76 15.99 23.25 7.83
CA LEU A 76 15.94 22.12 6.89
C LEU A 76 16.51 22.51 5.51
N LYS A 77 16.30 23.75 5.06
CA LYS A 77 16.89 24.34 3.85
C LYS A 77 18.41 24.54 4.00
N ARG A 78 18.90 24.80 5.23
CA ARG A 78 20.33 24.87 5.52
C ARG A 78 20.98 23.49 5.66
N ARG A 79 20.21 22.46 6.05
CA ARG A 79 20.57 21.02 5.94
C ARG A 79 20.17 20.40 4.58
N GLN A 80 19.82 21.22 3.59
CA GLN A 80 19.48 20.71 2.27
C GLN A 80 20.77 20.26 1.61
N ASP A 81 20.84 18.96 1.32
CA ASP A 81 22.00 18.32 0.69
C ASP A 81 22.46 19.10 -0.55
N ASN A 82 23.66 19.69 -0.47
CA ASN A 82 24.29 20.41 -1.58
C ASN A 82 24.84 19.43 -2.63
N GLY A 83 24.70 18.11 -2.42
CA GLY A 83 25.11 17.05 -3.32
C GLY A 83 26.63 16.81 -3.36
N HIS A 84 27.42 17.82 -2.97
CA HIS A 84 28.88 17.87 -3.16
C HIS A 84 29.66 18.17 -1.87
N SER A 85 28.99 18.36 -0.74
CA SER A 85 29.66 18.56 0.55
C SER A 85 30.26 17.25 1.06
N ARG A 86 31.49 17.29 1.58
CA ARG A 86 32.10 16.17 2.31
C ARG A 86 31.33 16.00 3.63
N LEU A 87 30.55 14.93 3.73
CA LEU A 87 29.79 14.59 4.94
C LEU A 87 30.52 13.47 5.69
N SER A 88 30.45 13.48 7.02
CA SER A 88 30.82 12.30 7.78
C SER A 88 29.87 11.14 7.42
N PRO A 89 30.30 9.88 7.52
CA PRO A 89 29.45 8.74 7.14
C PRO A 89 28.14 8.68 7.93
N ALA A 90 28.16 9.04 9.22
CA ALA A 90 26.97 9.14 10.05
C ALA A 90 26.01 10.24 9.54
N GLU A 91 26.53 11.41 9.20
CA GLU A 91 25.72 12.51 8.63
C GLU A 91 25.17 12.16 7.24
N TYR A 92 25.93 11.41 6.43
CA TYR A 92 25.48 10.95 5.11
C TYR A 92 24.20 10.12 5.21
N ILE A 93 24.12 9.23 6.20
CA ILE A 93 22.93 8.39 6.44
C ILE A 93 21.71 9.26 6.74
N ASP A 94 21.86 10.21 7.66
CA ASP A 94 20.75 11.05 8.09
C ASP A 94 20.27 12.02 7.00
N VAL A 95 21.21 12.63 6.29
CA VAL A 95 20.91 13.69 5.31
C VAL A 95 20.42 13.10 3.99
N ARG A 96 21.06 12.05 3.48
CA ARG A 96 20.81 11.54 2.12
C ARG A 96 20.07 10.22 2.14
N LEU A 97 20.60 9.20 2.83
CA LEU A 97 20.04 7.84 2.78
C LEU A 97 18.62 7.79 3.35
N LYS A 98 18.38 8.31 4.55
CA LYS A 98 17.04 8.38 5.16
C LYS A 98 16.07 9.26 4.38
N LYS A 99 16.56 10.26 3.65
CA LYS A 99 15.73 11.09 2.77
C LYS A 99 15.27 10.31 1.55
N VAL A 100 16.18 9.55 0.92
CA VAL A 100 15.86 8.69 -0.22
C VAL A 100 14.90 7.57 0.19
N ILE A 101 15.13 6.91 1.34
CA ILE A 101 14.23 5.89 1.88
C ILE A 101 12.82 6.46 2.07
N ARG A 102 12.69 7.62 2.74
CA ARG A 102 11.40 8.29 2.95
C ARG A 102 10.70 8.63 1.63
N PHE A 103 11.45 9.12 0.65
CA PHE A 103 10.92 9.42 -0.68
C PHE A 103 10.28 8.19 -1.35
N TYR A 104 10.92 7.02 -1.26
CA TYR A 104 10.34 5.79 -1.80
C TYR A 104 9.17 5.28 -0.95
N GLN A 105 9.27 5.35 0.38
CA GLN A 105 8.19 4.93 1.28
C GLN A 105 6.91 5.75 1.08
N ASP A 106 7.02 7.06 0.90
CA ASP A 106 5.85 7.93 0.70
C ASP A 106 5.16 7.66 -0.63
N ARG A 107 5.93 7.36 -1.69
CA ARG A 107 5.36 6.88 -2.96
C ARG A 107 4.68 5.52 -2.80
N LEU A 108 5.26 4.60 -2.03
CA LEU A 108 4.72 3.26 -1.80
C LEU A 108 3.32 3.29 -1.19
N LYS A 109 3.09 4.17 -0.20
CA LYS A 109 1.77 4.33 0.46
C LYS A 109 0.67 4.67 -0.54
N GLY A 110 0.94 5.53 -1.51
CA GLY A 110 -0.03 5.90 -2.55
C GLY A 110 -0.44 4.71 -3.42
N TYR A 111 0.53 3.91 -3.86
CA TYR A 111 0.26 2.71 -4.65
C TYR A 111 -0.50 1.64 -3.86
N TYR A 112 -0.18 1.47 -2.57
CA TYR A 112 -0.89 0.53 -1.71
C TYR A 112 -2.37 0.93 -1.56
N ARG A 113 -2.65 2.21 -1.28
CA ARG A 113 -4.02 2.72 -1.17
C ARG A 113 -4.81 2.54 -2.47
N SER A 114 -4.22 2.88 -3.62
CA SER A 114 -4.87 2.69 -4.92
C SER A 114 -5.23 1.22 -5.16
N ARG A 115 -4.31 0.28 -4.86
CA ARG A 115 -4.57 -1.16 -4.96
C ARG A 115 -5.69 -1.60 -4.03
N SER A 116 -5.68 -1.16 -2.77
CA SER A 116 -6.73 -1.48 -1.80
C SER A 116 -8.10 -0.98 -2.26
N VAL A 117 -8.18 0.22 -2.85
CA VAL A 117 -9.43 0.77 -3.40
C VAL A 117 -9.95 -0.09 -4.56
N VAL A 118 -9.10 -0.44 -5.52
CA VAL A 118 -9.52 -1.30 -6.64
C VAL A 118 -10.03 -2.66 -6.12
N GLN A 119 -9.30 -3.27 -5.18
CA GLN A 119 -9.69 -4.55 -4.61
C GLN A 119 -11.02 -4.45 -3.86
N ALA A 120 -11.25 -3.37 -3.10
CA ALA A 120 -12.53 -3.12 -2.44
C ALA A 120 -13.67 -2.96 -3.45
N VAL A 121 -13.47 -2.20 -4.53
CA VAL A 121 -14.47 -2.04 -5.60
C VAL A 121 -14.83 -3.39 -6.23
N LEU A 122 -13.85 -4.25 -6.48
CA LEU A 122 -14.11 -5.58 -7.05
C LEU A 122 -14.92 -6.47 -6.08
N VAL A 123 -14.57 -6.51 -4.80
CA VAL A 123 -15.32 -7.28 -3.78
C VAL A 123 -16.73 -6.73 -3.56
N LEU A 124 -16.91 -5.41 -3.62
CA LEU A 124 -18.23 -4.79 -3.56
C LEU A 124 -19.05 -5.13 -4.80
N SER A 125 -18.43 -5.16 -5.99
CA SER A 125 -19.12 -5.50 -7.23
C SER A 125 -19.64 -6.94 -7.24
N THR A 126 -18.89 -7.89 -6.68
CA THR A 126 -19.37 -9.29 -6.59
C THR A 126 -20.53 -9.41 -5.60
N SER A 127 -20.44 -8.75 -4.45
CA SER A 127 -21.49 -8.73 -3.44
C SER A 127 -22.78 -8.10 -3.98
N LEU A 128 -22.65 -6.95 -4.67
CA LEU A 128 -23.77 -6.27 -5.30
C LEU A 128 -24.42 -7.11 -6.41
N GLY A 129 -23.62 -7.86 -7.17
CA GLY A 129 -24.12 -8.79 -8.19
C GLY A 129 -25.03 -9.87 -7.63
N VAL A 130 -24.70 -10.43 -6.45
CA VAL A 130 -25.54 -11.42 -5.78
C VAL A 130 -26.86 -10.80 -5.33
N VAL A 131 -26.83 -9.62 -4.72
CA VAL A 131 -28.04 -8.90 -4.27
C VAL A 131 -28.96 -8.59 -5.46
N LEU A 132 -28.42 -8.06 -6.56
CA LEU A 132 -29.17 -7.77 -7.79
C LEU A 132 -29.81 -9.02 -8.40
N ALA A 133 -29.10 -10.15 -8.41
CA ALA A 133 -29.62 -11.40 -8.93
C ALA A 133 -30.83 -11.90 -8.10
N THR A 134 -30.76 -11.78 -6.77
CA THR A 134 -31.87 -12.22 -5.89
C THR A 134 -33.09 -11.29 -5.93
N ALA A 135 -32.89 -10.00 -6.21
CA ALA A 135 -33.98 -9.02 -6.32
C ALA A 135 -34.74 -9.05 -7.65
N GLY A 136 -34.43 -10.01 -8.53
CA GLY A 136 -35.03 -10.12 -9.87
C GLY A 136 -34.42 -9.21 -10.93
N GLY A 137 -33.35 -8.46 -10.60
CA GLY A 137 -32.63 -7.56 -11.50
C GLY A 137 -31.55 -8.24 -12.34
N ALA A 138 -31.80 -9.45 -12.85
CA ALA A 138 -30.80 -10.27 -13.53
C ALA A 138 -30.19 -9.59 -14.77
N GLU A 139 -30.96 -8.73 -15.45
CA GLU A 139 -30.52 -7.98 -16.64
C GLU A 139 -29.34 -7.02 -16.34
N TYR A 140 -29.28 -6.45 -15.12
CA TYR A 140 -28.23 -5.51 -14.72
C TYR A 140 -26.91 -6.20 -14.33
N VAL A 141 -26.94 -7.50 -14.03
CA VAL A 141 -25.75 -8.26 -13.63
C VAL A 141 -24.71 -8.26 -14.76
N GLY A 142 -25.15 -8.37 -16.02
CA GLY A 142 -24.26 -8.33 -17.18
C GLY A 142 -23.52 -6.99 -17.33
N ILE A 143 -24.17 -5.88 -17.00
CA ILE A 143 -23.53 -4.56 -17.04
C ILE A 143 -22.47 -4.46 -15.94
N LEU A 144 -22.81 -4.92 -14.72
CA LEU A 144 -21.91 -4.92 -13.57
C LEU A 144 -20.64 -5.75 -13.83
N THR A 145 -20.76 -6.91 -14.47
CA THR A 145 -19.61 -7.76 -14.80
C THR A 145 -18.67 -7.07 -15.79
N VAL A 146 -19.19 -6.45 -16.85
CA VAL A 146 -18.38 -5.70 -17.84
C VAL A 146 -17.65 -4.53 -17.18
N VAL A 147 -18.32 -3.79 -16.29
CA VAL A 147 -17.70 -2.68 -15.55
C VAL A 147 -16.59 -3.21 -14.63
N SER A 148 -16.84 -4.27 -13.86
CA SER A 148 -15.84 -4.87 -12.96
C SER A 148 -14.62 -5.38 -13.72
N ALA A 149 -14.83 -6.03 -14.87
CA ALA A 149 -13.76 -6.50 -15.74
C ALA A 149 -12.94 -5.34 -16.32
N SER A 150 -13.61 -4.25 -16.70
CA SER A 150 -12.96 -3.03 -17.21
C SER A 150 -12.09 -2.38 -16.13
N VAL A 151 -12.58 -2.28 -14.90
CA VAL A 151 -11.81 -1.77 -13.74
C VAL A 151 -10.62 -2.67 -13.43
N ALA A 152 -10.79 -3.99 -13.48
CA ALA A 152 -9.71 -4.94 -13.29
C ALA A 152 -8.62 -4.76 -14.36
N ALA A 153 -8.99 -4.71 -15.65
CA ALA A 153 -8.08 -4.50 -16.76
C ALA A 153 -7.35 -3.15 -16.65
N TRP A 154 -8.06 -2.07 -16.28
CA TRP A 154 -7.46 -0.76 -16.04
C TRP A 154 -6.39 -0.82 -14.94
N SER A 155 -6.69 -1.50 -13.84
CA SER A 155 -5.75 -1.65 -12.72
C SER A 155 -4.48 -2.44 -13.10
N GLU A 156 -4.63 -3.44 -13.97
CA GLU A 156 -3.52 -4.22 -14.49
C GLU A 156 -2.66 -3.41 -15.46
N PHE A 157 -3.30 -2.64 -16.35
CA PHE A 157 -2.64 -1.75 -17.31
C PHE A 157 -1.74 -0.72 -16.62
N HIS A 158 -2.16 -0.18 -15.48
CA HIS A 158 -1.34 0.76 -14.71
C HIS A 158 -0.03 0.17 -14.17
N GLY A 159 0.10 -1.16 -14.17
CA GLY A 159 1.31 -1.87 -13.75
C GLY A 159 1.67 -1.62 -12.29
N THR A 160 0.69 -1.27 -11.45
CA THR A 160 0.88 -0.86 -10.06
C THR A 160 1.64 -1.93 -9.25
N SER A 161 1.37 -3.21 -9.50
CA SER A 161 2.06 -4.33 -8.86
C SER A 161 3.57 -4.33 -9.13
N LYS A 162 3.98 -4.13 -10.39
CA LYS A 162 5.40 -4.14 -10.77
C LYS A 162 6.15 -2.97 -10.14
N LYS A 163 5.54 -1.77 -10.14
CA LYS A 163 6.09 -0.58 -9.49
C LYS A 163 6.21 -0.75 -7.98
N LEU A 164 5.21 -1.36 -7.34
CA LEU A 164 5.20 -1.62 -5.91
C LEU A 164 6.35 -2.56 -5.49
N THR A 165 6.49 -3.71 -6.16
CA THR A 165 7.56 -4.67 -5.87
C THR A 165 8.95 -4.05 -6.07
N ARG A 166 9.12 -3.26 -7.13
CA ARG A 166 10.38 -2.58 -7.43
C ARG A 166 10.77 -1.59 -6.34
N TYR A 167 9.86 -0.71 -5.91
CA TYR A 167 10.14 0.23 -4.83
C TYR A 167 10.37 -0.45 -3.49
N SER A 168 9.60 -1.50 -3.18
CA SER A 168 9.80 -2.30 -1.96
C SER A 168 11.21 -2.94 -1.94
N SER A 169 11.65 -3.50 -3.07
CA SER A 169 13.00 -4.07 -3.20
C SER A 169 14.10 -3.01 -2.98
N VAL A 170 13.97 -1.83 -3.58
CA VAL A 170 14.93 -0.73 -3.38
C VAL A 170 14.98 -0.29 -1.92
N ILE A 171 13.83 -0.14 -1.27
CA ILE A 171 13.77 0.22 0.17
C ILE A 171 14.49 -0.83 1.01
N ASN A 172 14.25 -2.12 0.77
CA ASN A 172 14.88 -3.19 1.53
C ASN A 172 16.40 -3.20 1.34
N GLN A 173 16.90 -3.00 0.11
CA GLN A 173 18.33 -2.92 -0.17
C GLN A 173 18.98 -1.71 0.54
N LEU A 174 18.30 -0.55 0.53
CA LEU A 174 18.80 0.63 1.25
C LEU A 174 18.78 0.44 2.77
N GLN A 175 17.77 -0.26 3.31
CA GLN A 175 17.71 -0.58 4.73
C GLN A 175 18.78 -1.59 5.15
N GLU A 176 19.08 -2.57 4.29
CA GLU A 176 20.18 -3.51 4.51
C GLU A 176 21.51 -2.77 4.67
N LEU A 177 21.78 -1.76 3.84
CA LEU A 177 22.97 -0.91 3.99
C LEU A 177 23.03 -0.18 5.34
N VAL A 178 21.88 0.31 5.83
CA VAL A 178 21.80 0.94 7.16
C VAL A 178 22.10 -0.08 8.26
N VAL A 179 21.51 -1.27 8.18
CA VAL A 179 21.72 -2.33 9.18
C VAL A 179 23.18 -2.79 9.19
N VAL A 180 23.79 -2.97 8.01
CA VAL A 180 25.22 -3.30 7.89
C VAL A 180 26.08 -2.20 8.52
N TRP A 181 25.75 -0.94 8.30
CA TRP A 181 26.45 0.18 8.93
C TRP A 181 26.33 0.19 10.45
N GLU A 182 25.12 0.00 10.98
CA GLU A 182 24.85 -0.06 12.41
C GLU A 182 25.51 -1.28 13.09
N SER A 183 25.77 -2.35 12.34
CA SER A 183 26.46 -3.55 12.86
C SER A 183 27.98 -3.39 13.00
N LEU A 184 28.58 -2.39 12.36
CA LEU A 184 30.02 -2.12 12.43
C LEU A 184 30.37 -1.42 13.75
N SER A 185 31.51 -1.79 14.34
CA SER A 185 32.03 -1.10 15.53
C SER A 185 32.50 0.32 15.22
N ASP A 186 32.54 1.21 16.22
CA ASP A 186 32.93 2.63 16.04
C ASP A 186 34.29 2.82 15.37
N THR A 187 35.25 1.93 15.67
CA THR A 187 36.60 1.95 15.06
C THR A 187 36.56 1.56 13.59
N GLN A 188 35.70 0.61 13.21
CA GLN A 188 35.50 0.21 11.81
C GLN A 188 34.71 1.26 11.03
N ASN A 189 33.75 1.93 11.66
CA ASN A 189 32.98 3.03 11.08
C ASN A 189 33.84 4.27 10.78
N ALA A 190 34.92 4.48 11.54
CA ALA A 190 35.91 5.52 11.23
C ALA A 190 36.76 5.20 9.99
N SER A 191 36.72 3.97 9.48
CA SER A 191 37.52 3.58 8.31
C SER A 191 36.95 4.15 7.01
N VAL A 192 37.85 4.68 6.16
CA VAL A 192 37.48 5.21 4.83
C VAL A 192 36.87 4.12 3.94
N VAL A 193 37.26 2.86 4.14
CA VAL A 193 36.75 1.72 3.37
C VAL A 193 35.27 1.47 3.66
N ALA A 194 34.86 1.50 4.94
CA ALA A 194 33.45 1.34 5.31
C ALA A 194 32.59 2.47 4.76
N ALA A 195 33.06 3.71 4.92
CA ALA A 195 32.39 4.90 4.37
C ALA A 195 32.20 4.82 2.85
N ARG A 196 33.26 4.42 2.14
CA ARG A 196 33.24 4.28 0.68
C ARG A 196 32.25 3.21 0.24
N ARG A 197 32.24 2.04 0.90
CA ARG A 197 31.31 0.95 0.61
C ARG A 197 29.84 1.38 0.78
N LEU A 198 29.53 2.16 1.82
CA LEU A 198 28.19 2.70 2.05
C LEU A 198 27.75 3.62 0.91
N VAL A 199 28.61 4.56 0.52
CA VAL A 199 28.31 5.53 -0.56
C VAL A 199 28.18 4.82 -1.90
N GLU A 200 29.13 3.94 -2.24
CA GLU A 200 29.11 3.17 -3.50
C GLU A 200 27.87 2.28 -3.59
N GLY A 201 27.53 1.55 -2.52
CA GLY A 201 26.32 0.73 -2.48
C GLY A 201 25.04 1.55 -2.65
N THR A 202 24.96 2.71 -1.99
CA THR A 202 23.79 3.61 -2.10
C THR A 202 23.65 4.15 -3.53
N GLU A 203 24.72 4.67 -4.12
CA GLU A 203 24.71 5.23 -5.47
C GLU A 203 24.49 4.15 -6.54
N GLN A 204 24.96 2.91 -6.31
CA GLN A 204 24.69 1.77 -7.20
C GLN A 204 23.20 1.40 -7.20
N ILE A 205 22.55 1.35 -6.04
CA ILE A 205 21.11 1.06 -5.94
C ILE A 205 20.30 2.16 -6.62
N ILE A 206 20.61 3.42 -6.37
CA ILE A 206 19.91 4.56 -6.99
C ILE A 206 20.17 4.60 -8.50
N GLY A 207 21.40 4.34 -8.93
CA GLY A 207 21.82 4.28 -10.33
C GLY A 207 21.09 3.20 -11.10
N SER A 208 21.10 1.97 -10.60
CA SER A 208 20.41 0.83 -11.23
C SER A 208 18.88 1.05 -11.32
N GLU A 209 18.29 1.68 -10.30
CA GLU A 209 16.89 2.07 -10.36
C GLU A 209 16.65 3.10 -11.48
N ARG A 210 17.47 4.15 -11.55
CA ARG A 210 17.35 5.16 -12.60
C ARG A 210 17.50 4.56 -14.00
N GLU A 211 18.47 3.68 -14.20
CA GLU A 211 18.70 2.98 -15.47
C GLU A 211 17.48 2.16 -15.88
N SER A 212 16.88 1.42 -14.95
CA SER A 212 15.68 0.63 -15.22
C SER A 212 14.45 1.49 -15.54
N TRP A 213 14.36 2.74 -15.05
CA TRP A 213 13.34 3.71 -15.49
C TRP A 213 13.58 4.16 -16.94
N ILE A 214 14.82 4.47 -17.28
CA ILE A 214 15.20 4.89 -18.64
C ILE A 214 14.89 3.74 -19.61
N ALA A 215 15.31 2.52 -19.29
CA ALA A 215 15.05 1.33 -20.12
C ALA A 215 13.54 1.10 -20.34
N THR A 216 12.73 1.20 -19.28
CA THR A 216 11.26 1.05 -19.40
C THR A 216 10.65 2.15 -20.28
N SER A 217 11.12 3.39 -20.13
CA SER A 217 10.63 4.51 -20.94
C SER A 217 11.02 4.41 -22.42
N GLN A 218 12.21 3.87 -22.72
CA GLN A 218 12.66 3.64 -24.09
C GLN A 218 11.90 2.49 -24.75
N ALA A 219 11.62 1.41 -24.02
CA ALA A 219 10.79 0.32 -24.51
C ALA A 219 9.36 0.81 -24.85
N ALA A 220 8.77 1.64 -23.98
CA ALA A 220 7.44 2.21 -24.20
C ALA A 220 7.37 3.12 -25.44
N LYS A 221 8.45 3.81 -25.82
CA LYS A 221 8.50 4.67 -27.02
C LYS A 221 8.61 3.90 -28.34
N LYS A 222 9.01 2.63 -28.30
CA LYS A 222 9.22 1.81 -29.51
C LYS A 222 7.97 1.02 -29.94
N LEU A 223 6.90 1.10 -29.15
CA LEU A 223 5.59 0.53 -29.42
C LEU A 223 4.67 1.61 -29.98
#